data_AF-A0A7R9VSK3-F1
#
_entry.id   AF-A0A7R9VSK3-F1
#
_cell.length_a   1.000
_cell.length_b   1.000
_cell.length_c   1.000
_cell.angle_alpha   90.00
_cell.angle_beta   90.00
_cell.angle_gamma   90.00
#
_symmetry.space_group_name_H-M   'P 1'
#
loop_
_entity.id
_entity.type
_entity.pdbx_description
1 polymer ?
#
loop_
_entity_poly.entity_id
_entity_poly.type
_entity_poly.pdbx_seq_one_letter_code
_entity_poly.pdbx_strand_id
1 'polypeptide(L)'
;VVGTEEGDDVGGDGVGVGCRGGDDDDERSESSSKAAATTAPTSHWEVPVHGWIFEPEERSLKRRAFIGILRSSFKLERKDEASEVLARRIRSFLVDNKGGKKVSVRIGEKVHVLPRSKKNGHFRSVLRVEESDLTDDELEGGKIAFEAVTRKGDDRIFGGASYLLDETGLSVVSDID
;
A
#
# COMPACT_ATOMS: atom_id res chain seq x y z
N VAL A 1 27.71 -23.87 33.23
CA VAL A 1 26.99 -22.86 34.04
C VAL A 1 27.17 -21.55 33.30
N VAL A 2 26.34 -21.27 32.28
CA VAL A 2 25.06 -20.50 32.37
C VAL A 2 25.35 -19.15 33.03
N GLY A 3 25.52 -18.08 32.25
CA GLY A 3 24.45 -17.12 31.90
C GLY A 3 24.66 -15.88 32.80
N THR A 4 24.48 -14.63 32.39
CA THR A 4 23.62 -14.05 31.36
C THR A 4 24.13 -12.61 31.18
N GLU A 5 24.42 -12.17 29.96
CA GLU A 5 24.64 -10.76 29.65
C GLU A 5 23.28 -10.11 29.37
N GLU A 6 23.04 -8.98 30.02
CA GLU A 6 21.81 -8.20 29.97
C GLU A 6 21.51 -7.77 28.54
N GLY A 7 20.33 -8.13 28.06
CA GLY A 7 19.84 -7.78 26.73
C GLY A 7 19.46 -6.32 26.68
N ASP A 8 20.09 -5.59 25.75
CA ASP A 8 19.70 -4.26 25.34
C ASP A 8 18.27 -4.26 24.81
N ASP A 9 17.47 -3.41 25.44
CA ASP A 9 16.07 -3.11 25.18
C ASP A 9 15.94 -2.47 23.78
N VAL A 10 15.67 -3.29 22.74
CA VAL A 10 15.30 -2.79 21.42
C VAL A 10 13.84 -2.36 21.46
N GLY A 11 13.61 -1.21 22.10
CA GLY A 11 12.38 -0.42 22.01
C GLY A 11 12.17 0.06 20.57
N GLY A 12 11.65 -0.83 19.71
CA GLY A 12 11.20 -0.47 18.38
C GLY A 12 9.97 0.40 18.50
N ASP A 13 10.16 1.71 18.32
CA ASP A 13 9.09 2.69 18.10
C ASP A 13 8.27 2.28 16.86
N GLY A 14 7.31 1.36 17.08
CA GLY A 14 6.30 0.97 16.12
C GLY A 14 5.52 2.22 15.75
N VAL A 15 5.61 2.63 14.48
CA VAL A 15 4.79 3.73 13.98
C VAL A 15 3.36 3.23 13.95
N GLY A 16 2.64 3.53 15.03
CA GLY A 16 1.21 3.48 15.02
C GLY A 16 0.68 4.59 14.12
N VAL A 17 -0.11 4.19 13.11
CA VAL A 17 -1.33 4.88 12.59
C VAL A 17 -1.31 6.40 12.78
N GLY A 18 -2.05 6.98 13.74
CA GLY A 18 -1.60 8.16 14.48
C GLY A 18 -2.60 9.31 14.58
N CYS A 19 -3.82 9.03 15.01
CA CYS A 19 -4.89 10.02 15.16
C CYS A 19 -4.66 11.02 16.31
N ARG A 20 -4.92 12.30 16.03
CA ARG A 20 -5.53 13.31 16.93
C ARG A 20 -6.47 14.09 16.02
N GLY A 21 -7.78 14.20 16.21
CA GLY A 21 -8.74 13.65 17.14
C GLY A 21 -10.11 14.19 16.67
N GLY A 22 -11.18 13.41 16.89
CA GLY A 22 -12.55 13.79 16.55
C GLY A 22 -13.11 12.96 15.39
N ASP A 23 -13.90 11.97 15.79
CA ASP A 23 -15.02 11.33 15.08
C ASP A 23 -14.80 10.83 13.65
N ASP A 24 -14.80 9.50 13.53
CA ASP A 24 -15.18 8.67 12.39
C ASP A 24 -14.86 9.22 10.99
N ASP A 25 -13.78 8.76 10.34
CA ASP A 25 -13.70 8.61 8.87
C ASP A 25 -12.47 7.75 8.47
N ASP A 26 -12.70 6.77 7.61
CA ASP A 26 -11.83 5.64 7.24
C ASP A 26 -10.55 6.01 6.45
N GLU A 27 -9.35 5.86 7.02
CA GLU A 27 -8.10 5.79 6.24
C GLU A 27 -8.12 4.55 5.32
N ARG A 28 -7.86 4.70 4.01
CA ARG A 28 -7.80 3.56 3.08
C ARG A 28 -6.47 3.58 2.36
N SER A 29 -5.66 2.55 2.58
CA SER A 29 -4.45 2.32 1.80
C SER A 29 -4.81 1.41 0.63
N GLU A 30 -4.48 1.80 -0.60
CA GLU A 30 -4.56 0.90 -1.75
C GLU A 30 -3.13 0.55 -2.18
N SER A 31 -2.78 -0.72 -2.06
CA SER A 31 -1.53 -1.28 -2.57
C SER A 31 -1.81 -1.84 -3.96
N SER A 32 -1.44 -1.10 -5.00
CA SER A 32 -1.43 -1.63 -6.37
C SER A 32 0.00 -1.97 -6.72
N SER A 33 0.36 -3.24 -6.59
CA SER A 33 1.66 -3.78 -6.97
C SER A 33 1.48 -4.73 -8.16
N LYS A 34 1.70 -4.23 -9.38
CA LYS A 34 2.18 -5.09 -10.46
C LYS A 34 3.69 -5.15 -10.30
N ALA A 35 4.16 -6.18 -9.61
CA ALA A 35 5.56 -6.37 -9.31
C ALA A 35 5.97 -7.79 -9.69
N ALA A 36 7.06 -7.89 -10.43
CA ALA A 36 7.74 -9.15 -10.70
C ALA A 36 9.01 -9.17 -9.86
N ALA A 37 9.24 -10.29 -9.19
CA ALA A 37 10.50 -10.58 -8.53
C ALA A 37 11.39 -11.35 -9.50
N THR A 38 12.66 -10.97 -9.55
CA THR A 38 13.67 -11.60 -10.40
C THR A 38 14.64 -12.37 -9.53
N THR A 39 15.00 -13.58 -9.93
CA THR A 39 16.10 -14.33 -9.34
C THR A 39 17.40 -13.70 -9.84
N ALA A 40 18.27 -13.26 -8.92
CA ALA A 40 19.68 -13.12 -9.26
C ALA A 40 20.33 -14.53 -9.21
N PRO A 41 21.57 -14.75 -9.69
CA PRO A 41 22.31 -16.01 -9.50
C PRO A 41 22.71 -16.29 -8.04
N THR A 42 21.92 -15.83 -7.07
CA THR A 42 22.09 -15.92 -5.62
C THR A 42 20.72 -16.21 -4.99
N SER A 43 20.68 -16.87 -3.84
CA SER A 43 19.51 -17.42 -3.11
C SER A 43 18.47 -16.40 -2.59
N HIS A 44 18.21 -15.32 -3.33
CA HIS A 44 17.31 -14.26 -2.90
C HIS A 44 16.49 -13.69 -4.05
N TRP A 45 15.36 -13.13 -3.68
CA TRP A 45 14.41 -12.46 -4.56
C TRP A 45 14.38 -10.96 -4.26
N GLU A 46 14.35 -10.16 -5.32
CA GLU A 46 14.05 -8.74 -5.24
C GLU A 46 12.55 -8.52 -5.38
N VAL A 47 11.89 -8.06 -4.33
CA VAL A 47 10.43 -7.90 -4.27
C VAL A 47 10.08 -6.40 -4.32
N PRO A 48 9.59 -5.88 -5.47
CA PRO A 48 9.15 -4.49 -5.56
C PRO A 48 7.85 -4.28 -4.78
N VAL A 49 7.87 -3.31 -3.86
CA VAL A 49 6.68 -2.89 -3.11
C VAL A 49 6.37 -1.43 -3.41
N HIS A 50 5.15 -1.17 -3.87
CA HIS A 50 4.61 0.17 -4.09
C HIS A 50 3.27 0.28 -3.38
N GLY A 51 3.13 1.27 -2.51
CA GLY A 51 1.84 1.61 -1.90
C GLY A 51 1.48 3.08 -2.05
N TRP A 52 0.21 3.36 -1.78
CA TRP A 52 -0.37 4.70 -1.78
C TRP A 52 -1.24 4.90 -0.54
N ILE A 53 -0.87 5.88 0.29
CA ILE A 53 -1.55 6.21 1.54
C ILE A 53 -2.37 7.47 1.34
N PHE A 54 -3.67 7.37 1.52
CA PHE A 54 -4.60 8.50 1.41
C PHE A 54 -5.81 8.34 2.34
N GLU A 55 -6.46 9.47 2.61
CA GLU A 55 -7.79 9.50 3.22
C GLU A 55 -8.84 9.80 2.13
N PRO A 56 -9.87 8.95 1.97
CA PRO A 56 -11.05 9.29 1.20
C PRO A 56 -11.78 10.43 1.90
N GLU A 57 -11.60 11.66 1.42
CA GLU A 57 -12.25 12.86 1.97
C GLU A 57 -13.78 12.83 1.71
N GLU A 58 -14.55 12.08 2.50
CA GLU A 58 -15.99 11.97 2.28
C GLU A 58 -16.73 13.28 2.56
N ARG A 59 -16.28 14.05 3.55
CA ARG A 59 -16.94 15.27 4.08
C ARG A 59 -16.29 16.59 3.66
N SER A 60 -15.20 16.55 2.90
CA SER A 60 -14.41 17.73 2.58
C SER A 60 -15.18 18.81 1.83
N LEU A 61 -15.13 20.02 2.40
CA LEU A 61 -15.66 21.24 1.80
C LEU A 61 -14.94 21.57 0.49
N LYS A 62 -13.64 21.31 0.41
CA LYS A 62 -12.83 21.55 -0.80
C LYS A 62 -13.27 20.64 -1.94
N ARG A 63 -13.49 19.35 -1.63
CA ARG A 63 -14.02 18.38 -2.60
C ARG A 63 -15.41 18.76 -3.10
N ARG A 64 -16.32 19.18 -2.20
CA ARG A 64 -17.65 19.67 -2.59
C ARG A 64 -17.57 20.90 -3.51
N ALA A 65 -16.66 21.83 -3.22
CA ALA A 65 -16.46 23.01 -4.05
C ALA A 65 -15.93 22.66 -5.45
N PHE A 66 -14.92 21.77 -5.55
CA PHE A 66 -14.35 21.35 -6.82
C PHE A 66 -15.38 20.61 -7.70
N ILE A 67 -16.17 19.71 -7.10
CA ILE A 67 -17.28 19.04 -7.79
C ILE A 67 -18.30 20.08 -8.29
N GLY A 68 -18.60 21.12 -7.49
CA GLY A 68 -19.49 22.21 -7.91
C GLY A 68 -18.97 23.00 -9.12
N ILE A 69 -17.67 23.29 -9.17
CA ILE A 69 -17.02 23.97 -10.30
C ILE A 69 -17.13 23.12 -11.57
N LEU A 70 -16.81 21.82 -11.48
CA LEU A 70 -16.89 20.93 -12.63
C LEU A 70 -18.33 20.77 -13.14
N ARG A 71 -19.31 20.62 -12.25
CA ARG A 71 -20.73 20.60 -12.63
C ARG A 71 -21.13 21.85 -13.42
N SER A 72 -20.70 23.02 -12.93
CA SER A 72 -20.97 24.30 -13.59
C SER A 72 -20.30 24.39 -14.96
N SER A 73 -19.06 23.93 -15.09
CA SER A 73 -18.35 23.89 -16.38
C SER A 73 -19.02 22.99 -17.41
N PHE A 74 -19.62 21.88 -16.97
CA PHE A 74 -20.39 20.97 -17.82
C PHE A 74 -21.88 21.31 -17.94
N LYS A 75 -22.32 22.42 -17.34
CA LYS A 75 -23.72 22.87 -17.29
C LYS A 75 -24.69 21.79 -16.76
N LEU A 76 -24.24 21.00 -15.80
CA LEU A 76 -25.03 19.94 -15.17
C LEU A 76 -25.83 20.48 -13.99
N GLU A 77 -27.11 20.16 -13.93
CA GLU A 77 -27.96 20.51 -12.80
C GLU A 77 -27.69 19.60 -11.59
N ARG A 78 -28.22 20.02 -10.43
CA ARG A 78 -27.93 19.30 -9.19
C ARG A 78 -28.55 17.89 -9.15
N LYS A 79 -29.63 17.68 -9.90
CA LYS A 79 -30.43 16.45 -9.93
C LYS A 79 -30.17 15.57 -11.16
N ASP A 80 -29.25 15.98 -12.04
CA ASP A 80 -28.93 15.19 -13.23
C ASP A 80 -28.17 13.92 -12.84
N GLU A 81 -28.58 12.78 -13.41
CA GLU A 81 -27.89 11.50 -13.28
C GLU A 81 -26.41 11.61 -13.70
N ALA A 82 -26.15 12.33 -14.79
CA ALA A 82 -24.79 12.62 -15.27
C ALA A 82 -23.93 13.28 -14.18
N SER A 83 -24.55 14.07 -13.31
CA SER A 83 -23.82 14.70 -12.24
C SER A 83 -23.54 13.79 -11.05
N GLU A 84 -24.38 12.80 -10.77
CA GLU A 84 -24.08 11.77 -9.78
C GLU A 84 -22.95 10.88 -10.28
N VAL A 85 -22.97 10.51 -11.57
CA VAL A 85 -21.90 9.76 -12.22
C VAL A 85 -20.57 10.53 -12.15
N LEU A 86 -20.58 11.82 -12.50
CA LEU A 86 -19.41 12.70 -12.38
C LEU A 86 -18.88 12.73 -10.94
N ALA A 87 -19.76 12.98 -9.98
CA ALA A 87 -19.39 13.06 -8.58
C ALA A 87 -18.82 11.75 -8.04
N ARG A 88 -19.31 10.59 -8.52
CA ARG A 88 -18.81 9.25 -8.18
C ARG A 88 -17.44 8.97 -8.80
N ARG A 89 -17.26 9.27 -10.09
CA ARG A 89 -15.99 9.02 -10.81
C ARG A 89 -14.86 9.90 -10.30
N ILE A 90 -15.15 11.14 -9.92
CA ILE A 90 -14.12 12.09 -9.49
C ILE A 90 -13.67 11.86 -8.04
N ARG A 91 -14.41 11.08 -7.22
CA ARG A 91 -14.05 10.84 -5.81
C ARG A 91 -12.64 10.28 -5.67
N SER A 92 -12.28 9.30 -6.49
CA SER A 92 -10.96 8.65 -6.45
C SER A 92 -9.81 9.58 -6.82
N PHE A 93 -10.08 10.72 -7.46
CA PHE A 93 -9.08 11.73 -7.82
C PHE A 93 -8.95 12.86 -6.80
N LEU A 94 -9.85 12.92 -5.80
CA LEU A 94 -9.91 13.97 -4.79
C LEU A 94 -9.61 13.45 -3.37
N VAL A 95 -8.77 12.41 -3.30
CA VAL A 95 -8.31 11.85 -2.03
C VAL A 95 -7.24 12.74 -1.40
N ASP A 96 -7.20 12.80 -0.06
CA ASP A 96 -6.15 13.53 0.64
C ASP A 96 -4.93 12.63 0.85
N ASN A 97 -3.83 12.98 0.20
CA ASN A 97 -2.60 12.20 0.22
C ASN A 97 -1.85 12.39 1.54
N LYS A 98 -1.46 11.29 2.18
CA LYS A 98 -0.75 11.33 3.47
C LYS A 98 0.74 11.08 3.31
N GLY A 99 1.51 12.17 3.32
CA GLY A 99 2.97 12.12 3.32
C GLY A 99 3.60 11.87 4.69
N GLY A 100 4.86 11.42 4.69
CA GLY A 100 5.69 11.26 5.89
C GLY A 100 5.38 10.04 6.76
N LYS A 101 4.43 9.21 6.35
CA LYS A 101 4.01 8.01 7.08
C LYS A 101 5.03 6.88 6.85
N LYS A 102 5.34 6.11 7.90
CA LYS A 102 6.10 4.86 7.77
C LYS A 102 5.10 3.71 7.76
N VAL A 103 5.35 2.75 6.88
CA VAL A 103 4.59 1.49 6.80
C VAL A 103 5.60 0.35 6.96
N SER A 104 5.18 -0.70 7.63
CA SER A 104 5.92 -1.96 7.64
C SER A 104 5.08 -3.00 6.91
N VAL A 105 5.75 -3.89 6.17
CA VAL A 105 5.10 -5.01 5.49
C VAL A 105 5.64 -6.32 6.02
N ARG A 106 4.77 -7.32 6.13
CA ARG A 106 5.13 -8.70 6.47
C ARG A 106 5.23 -9.52 5.20
N ILE A 107 6.32 -10.29 5.09
CA ILE A 107 6.56 -11.30 4.05
C ILE A 107 6.97 -12.57 4.79
N GLY A 108 6.23 -13.67 4.62
CA GLY A 108 6.36 -14.84 5.48
C GLY A 108 6.27 -14.45 6.96
N GLU A 109 7.30 -14.80 7.74
CA GLU A 109 7.41 -14.45 9.16
C GLU A 109 8.15 -13.12 9.42
N LYS A 110 8.77 -12.52 8.41
CA LYS A 110 9.62 -11.33 8.56
C LYS A 110 8.85 -10.04 8.34
N VAL A 111 9.24 -9.02 9.09
CA VAL A 111 8.69 -7.65 8.97
C VAL A 111 9.76 -6.73 8.40
N HIS A 112 9.42 -6.07 7.30
CA HIS A 112 10.27 -5.12 6.60
C HIS A 112 9.74 -3.70 6.77
N VAL A 113 10.59 -2.79 7.26
CA VAL A 113 10.23 -1.36 7.41
C VAL A 113 10.47 -0.65 6.10
N LEU A 114 9.43 -0.01 5.55
CA LEU A 114 9.49 0.73 4.30
C LEU A 114 9.94 2.18 4.52
N PRO A 115 10.47 2.84 3.47
CA PRO A 115 10.72 4.27 3.50
C PRO A 115 9.44 5.06 3.77
N ARG A 116 9.62 6.29 4.28
CA ARG A 116 8.49 7.20 4.49
C ARG A 116 7.79 7.53 3.17
N SER A 117 6.46 7.64 3.21
CA SER A 117 5.68 8.12 2.08
C SER A 117 6.07 9.54 1.68
N LYS A 118 6.10 9.80 0.37
CA LYS A 118 6.31 11.13 -0.21
C LYS A 118 5.08 12.00 0.06
N LYS A 119 5.19 13.31 -0.21
CA LYS A 119 4.07 14.27 -0.04
C LYS A 119 2.78 13.89 -0.78
N ASN A 120 2.90 13.11 -1.86
CA ASN A 120 1.78 12.59 -2.63
C ASN A 120 1.26 11.21 -2.12
N GLY A 121 1.63 10.80 -0.89
CA GLY A 121 1.14 9.56 -0.27
C GLY A 121 1.82 8.29 -0.76
N HIS A 122 2.60 8.34 -1.85
CA HIS A 122 3.25 7.15 -2.40
C HIS A 122 4.59 6.83 -1.72
N PHE A 123 4.88 5.53 -1.64
CA PHE A 123 6.22 5.01 -1.31
C PHE A 123 6.58 3.88 -2.28
N ARG A 124 7.88 3.69 -2.52
CA ARG A 124 8.40 2.58 -3.31
C ARG A 124 9.67 2.04 -2.65
N SER A 125 9.81 0.72 -2.61
CA SER A 125 11.00 0.04 -2.14
C SER A 125 11.17 -1.27 -2.89
N VAL A 126 12.40 -1.75 -2.99
CA VAL A 126 12.70 -3.14 -3.37
C VAL A 126 13.16 -3.84 -2.10
N LEU A 127 12.47 -4.89 -1.71
CA LEU A 127 12.82 -5.71 -0.55
C LEU A 127 13.61 -6.91 -1.01
N ARG A 128 14.73 -7.17 -0.35
CA ARG A 128 15.48 -8.40 -0.53
C ARG A 128 14.89 -9.46 0.40
N VAL A 129 14.39 -10.54 -0.19
CA VAL A 129 13.80 -11.68 0.51
C VAL A 129 14.65 -12.90 0.21
N GLU A 130 15.24 -13.52 1.23
CA GLU A 130 16.02 -14.73 1.02
C GLU A 130 15.07 -15.90 0.74
N GLU A 131 15.46 -16.81 -0.14
CA GLU A 131 14.64 -17.98 -0.48
C GLU A 131 14.33 -18.84 0.76
N SER A 132 15.24 -18.88 1.73
CA SER A 132 15.04 -19.55 3.02
C SER A 132 13.92 -18.96 3.89
N ASP A 133 13.47 -17.75 3.57
CA ASP A 133 12.39 -17.07 4.30
C ASP A 133 11.00 -17.33 3.70
N LEU A 134 10.95 -18.04 2.56
CA LEU A 134 9.74 -18.37 1.82
C LEU A 134 9.36 -19.82 2.07
N THR A 135 8.06 -20.11 1.98
CA THR A 135 7.60 -21.50 2.03
C THR A 135 7.75 -22.18 0.67
N ASP A 136 7.83 -23.52 0.66
CA ASP A 136 7.84 -24.30 -0.57
C ASP A 136 6.59 -23.98 -1.44
N ASP A 137 5.43 -23.75 -0.80
CA ASP A 137 4.20 -23.35 -1.49
C ASP A 137 4.32 -21.98 -2.19
N GLU A 138 5.03 -21.01 -1.61
CA GLU A 138 5.26 -19.69 -2.23
C GLU A 138 6.21 -19.78 -3.43
N LEU A 139 7.23 -20.64 -3.32
CA LEU A 139 8.20 -20.90 -4.38
C LEU A 139 7.56 -21.66 -5.54
N GLU A 140 6.90 -22.79 -5.27
CA GLU A 140 6.19 -23.60 -6.28
C GLU A 140 4.99 -22.84 -6.88
N GLY A 141 4.30 -22.05 -6.05
CA GLY A 141 3.19 -21.20 -6.48
C GLY A 141 3.63 -19.97 -7.29
N GLY A 142 4.93 -19.69 -7.36
CA GLY A 142 5.50 -18.59 -8.14
C GLY A 142 5.04 -17.21 -7.68
N LYS A 143 4.70 -17.04 -6.40
CA LYS A 143 4.09 -15.82 -5.89
C LYS A 143 4.43 -15.58 -4.42
N ILE A 144 5.01 -14.41 -4.14
CA ILE A 144 5.26 -13.92 -2.78
C ILE A 144 4.14 -12.97 -2.40
N ALA A 145 3.37 -13.31 -1.37
CA ALA A 145 2.37 -12.43 -0.79
C ALA A 145 3.00 -11.51 0.27
N PHE A 146 2.44 -10.32 0.42
CA PHE A 146 2.86 -9.40 1.48
C PHE A 146 1.70 -8.58 2.00
N GLU A 147 1.75 -8.23 3.28
CA GLU A 147 0.67 -7.50 3.96
C GLU A 147 1.22 -6.36 4.80
N ALA A 148 0.56 -5.20 4.79
CA ALA A 148 0.91 -4.11 5.69
C ALA A 148 0.60 -4.50 7.14
N VAL A 149 1.53 -4.25 8.05
CA VAL A 149 1.32 -4.42 9.49
C VAL A 149 0.47 -3.25 9.99
N THR A 150 -0.77 -3.53 10.39
CA THR A 150 -1.67 -2.57 11.00
C THR A 150 -1.49 -2.48 12.51
N ARG A 151 -2.16 -1.51 13.12
CA ARG A 151 -2.16 -1.35 14.58
C ARG A 151 -2.98 -2.45 15.24
N LYS A 152 -2.71 -2.69 16.52
CA LYS A 152 -3.57 -3.54 17.34
C LYS A 152 -5.01 -2.99 17.36
N GLY A 153 -5.97 -3.83 17.00
CA GLY A 153 -7.39 -3.48 16.90
C GLY A 153 -7.80 -2.84 15.57
N ASP A 154 -6.90 -2.77 14.59
CA ASP A 154 -7.21 -2.40 13.22
C ASP A 154 -7.30 -3.66 12.36
N ASP A 155 -8.52 -4.09 12.08
CA ASP A 155 -8.84 -5.34 11.38
C ASP A 155 -8.77 -5.22 9.85
N ARG A 156 -8.36 -4.06 9.32
CA ARG A 156 -8.21 -3.85 7.88
C ARG A 156 -6.99 -4.62 7.36
N ILE A 157 -7.13 -5.22 6.17
CA ILE A 157 -6.06 -5.96 5.50
C ILE A 157 -5.63 -5.17 4.26
N PHE A 158 -4.35 -4.85 4.18
CA PHE A 158 -3.74 -4.18 3.02
C PHE A 158 -2.66 -5.09 2.44
N GLY A 159 -3.09 -5.97 1.54
CA GLY A 159 -2.23 -6.98 0.91
C GLY A 159 -1.82 -6.62 -0.51
N GLY A 160 -0.71 -7.22 -0.93
CA GLY A 160 -0.24 -7.25 -2.31
C GLY A 160 0.49 -8.55 -2.59
N ALA A 161 0.94 -8.71 -3.82
CA ALA A 161 1.80 -9.83 -4.17
C ALA A 161 2.73 -9.49 -5.32
N SER A 162 3.85 -10.20 -5.37
CA SER A 162 4.80 -10.20 -6.48
C SER A 162 4.92 -11.60 -7.07
N TYR A 163 4.98 -11.68 -8.39
CA TYR A 163 5.17 -12.95 -9.09
C TYR A 163 6.65 -13.24 -9.25
N LEU A 164 7.05 -14.47 -8.97
CA LEU A 164 8.40 -14.96 -9.20
C LEU A 164 8.55 -15.24 -10.69
N LEU A 165 9.51 -14.59 -11.33
CA LEU A 165 9.85 -14.83 -12.73
C LEU A 165 11.25 -15.40 -12.82
N ASP A 166 11.37 -16.48 -13.58
CA ASP A 166 12.66 -17.02 -13.99
C ASP A 166 13.44 -15.99 -14.82
N GLU A 167 14.78 -16.09 -14.80
CA GLU A 167 15.67 -15.26 -15.62
C GLU A 167 15.37 -15.37 -17.13
N THR A 168 14.78 -16.50 -17.56
CA THR A 168 14.43 -16.76 -18.95
C THR A 168 13.03 -17.34 -19.06
N GLY A 169 12.27 -16.90 -20.05
CA GLY A 169 10.91 -17.37 -20.27
C GLY A 169 10.15 -16.49 -21.25
N LEU A 170 8.93 -16.88 -21.59
CA LEU A 170 8.03 -16.08 -22.41
C LEU A 170 7.13 -15.24 -21.51
N SER A 171 7.31 -13.92 -21.55
CA SER A 171 6.37 -12.97 -20.94
C SER A 171 5.53 -12.29 -22.03
N VAL A 172 4.21 -12.37 -21.91
CA VAL A 172 3.28 -11.64 -22.78
C VAL A 172 2.71 -10.46 -22.00
N VAL A 173 2.99 -9.24 -22.47
CA VAL A 173 2.47 -8.01 -21.88
C VAL A 173 1.29 -7.54 -22.71
N SER A 174 0.11 -7.50 -22.10
CA SER A 174 -1.08 -6.87 -22.68
C SER A 174 -1.32 -5.54 -21.97
N ASP A 175 -1.65 -4.52 -22.76
CA ASP A 175 -2.18 -3.29 -22.21
C ASP A 175 -3.61 -3.51 -21.71
N ILE A 176 -4.08 -2.64 -20.80
CA ILE A 176 -5.46 -2.59 -20.33
C ILE A 176 -5.95 -1.14 -20.48
N ASP A 177 -7.06 -0.97 -21.19
CA ASP A 177 -7.72 0.33 -21.40
C ASP A 177 -8.55 0.78 -20.19
#